data_AF-A0A838CY71-F1
#
_entry.id   AF-A0A838CY71-F1
#
_cell.length_a   1.000
_cell.length_b   1.000
_cell.length_c   1.000
_cell.angle_alpha   90.00
_cell.angle_beta   90.00
_cell.angle_gamma   90.00
#
_symmetry.space_group_name_H-M   'P 1'
#
loop_
_entity.id
_entity.type
_entity.pdbx_description
1 polymer ?
#
loop_
_entity_poly.entity_id
_entity_poly.type
_entity_poly.pdbx_seq_one_letter_code
_entity_poly.pdbx_strand_id
1 'polypeptide(L)'
;SASDIETYRTCPLKYKFARVFRIPQEPTLNQRFGIVVHQVLERFHAGGGHALDELLGLLAGGWRRGGFGDSEQERQLRGKAESALRRYHARLESEPVEPVWFERSFSFRMGPHTLRGRVDRVDRLPDGGHELIDYKTGRPRSAAALHDDVQLSLYAVAAREAWGLEAAQQAYLYVLDDEKVRVPTEEIDPAWIEETVMTVAEGIQAQGFEPTPSHAACSMCDFRIACPAAEW
;
A
#
# COMPACT_ATOMS: atom_id res chain seq x y z
N SER A 1 9.40 3.89 -6.78
CA SER A 1 8.70 3.72 -5.48
C SER A 1 8.70 2.24 -5.09
N ALA A 2 8.15 1.88 -3.93
CA ALA A 2 7.98 0.46 -3.53
C ALA A 2 7.24 -0.36 -4.62
N SER A 3 6.10 0.16 -5.10
CA SER A 3 5.30 -0.49 -6.15
C SER A 3 6.08 -0.74 -7.45
N ASP A 4 6.99 0.17 -7.80
CA ASP A 4 7.81 0.04 -9.01
C ASP A 4 8.85 -1.07 -8.86
N ILE A 5 9.47 -1.16 -7.69
CA ILE A 5 10.42 -2.22 -7.35
C ILE A 5 9.70 -3.57 -7.36
N GLU A 6 8.56 -3.69 -6.71
CA GLU A 6 7.75 -4.91 -6.72
C GLU A 6 7.28 -5.30 -8.12
N THR A 7 6.89 -4.33 -8.95
CA THR A 7 6.49 -4.59 -10.33
C THR A 7 7.65 -5.19 -11.13
N TYR A 8 8.85 -4.63 -11.01
CA TYR A 8 10.05 -5.16 -11.68
C TYR A 8 10.42 -6.55 -11.16
N ARG A 9 10.43 -6.75 -9.83
CA ARG A 9 10.70 -8.06 -9.22
C ARG A 9 9.69 -9.13 -9.61
N THR A 10 8.42 -8.75 -9.79
CA THR A 10 7.37 -9.67 -10.24
C THR A 10 7.61 -10.08 -11.70
N CYS A 11 7.85 -9.11 -12.58
CA CYS A 11 8.22 -9.35 -13.97
C CYS A 11 8.83 -8.09 -14.60
N PRO A 12 10.10 -8.12 -15.04
CA PRO A 12 10.74 -6.96 -15.69
C PRO A 12 9.99 -6.48 -16.95
N LEU A 13 9.41 -7.40 -17.73
CA LEU A 13 8.60 -7.02 -18.89
C LEU A 13 7.31 -6.29 -18.50
N LYS A 14 6.67 -6.68 -17.39
CA LYS A 14 5.50 -5.94 -16.83
C LYS A 14 5.91 -4.52 -16.45
N TYR A 15 7.07 -4.35 -15.82
CA TYR A 15 7.61 -3.02 -15.51
C TYR A 15 7.84 -2.19 -16.78
N LYS A 16 8.44 -2.78 -17.82
CA LYS A 16 8.67 -2.10 -19.11
C LYS A 16 7.35 -1.60 -19.70
N PHE A 17 6.32 -2.44 -19.76
CA PHE A 17 5.01 -2.05 -20.26
C PHE A 17 4.38 -0.92 -19.44
N ALA A 18 4.41 -1.01 -18.11
CA ALA A 18 3.78 -0.05 -17.22
C ALA A 18 4.52 1.31 -17.12
N ARG A 19 5.86 1.31 -17.14
CA ARG A 19 6.68 2.50 -16.80
C ARG A 19 7.48 3.07 -17.95
N VAL A 20 7.98 2.20 -18.84
CA VAL A 20 8.76 2.64 -20.00
C VAL A 20 7.82 2.98 -21.15
N PHE A 21 6.96 2.04 -21.55
CA PHE A 21 5.98 2.26 -22.62
C PHE A 21 4.73 3.00 -22.13
N ARG A 22 4.50 3.03 -20.82
CA ARG A 22 3.36 3.72 -20.18
C ARG A 22 2.02 3.30 -20.80
N ILE A 23 1.88 2.01 -21.07
CA ILE A 23 0.63 1.45 -21.59
C ILE A 23 -0.46 1.70 -20.52
N PRO A 24 -1.57 2.37 -20.87
CA PRO A 24 -2.66 2.62 -19.93
C PRO A 24 -3.22 1.32 -19.35
N GLN A 25 -3.53 1.35 -18.06
CA GLN A 25 -4.17 0.25 -17.34
C GLN A 25 -5.48 0.78 -16.75
N GLU A 26 -6.57 0.06 -16.98
CA GLU A 26 -7.81 0.35 -16.28
C GLU A 26 -7.74 -0.26 -14.88
N PRO A 27 -7.99 0.52 -13.82
CA PRO A 27 -7.97 -0.03 -12.48
C PRO A 27 -9.11 -1.04 -12.31
N THR A 28 -8.77 -2.21 -11.83
CA THR A 28 -9.73 -3.25 -11.46
C THR A 28 -10.73 -2.72 -10.43
N LEU A 29 -11.88 -3.38 -10.31
CA LEU A 29 -12.89 -3.07 -9.31
C LEU A 29 -12.30 -3.02 -7.88
N ASN A 30 -11.41 -3.96 -7.55
CA ASN A 30 -10.75 -4.02 -6.24
C ASN A 30 -9.75 -2.86 -6.03
N GLN A 31 -9.02 -2.43 -7.07
CA GLN A 31 -8.14 -1.26 -6.97
C GLN A 31 -8.94 0.03 -6.80
N ARG A 32 -10.00 0.23 -7.59
CA ARG A 32 -10.93 1.36 -7.40
C ARG A 32 -11.50 1.37 -5.98
N PHE A 33 -11.84 0.19 -5.46
CA PHE A 33 -12.38 0.04 -4.11
C PHE A 33 -11.37 0.45 -3.04
N GLY A 34 -10.13 -0.04 -3.14
CA GLY A 34 -9.03 0.35 -2.25
C GLY A 34 -8.80 1.86 -2.24
N ILE A 35 -8.76 2.48 -3.43
CA ILE A 35 -8.61 3.94 -3.57
C ILE A 35 -9.73 4.69 -2.84
N VAL A 36 -10.99 4.25 -2.97
CA VAL A 36 -12.10 4.90 -2.25
C VAL A 36 -11.95 4.76 -0.73
N VAL A 37 -11.60 3.58 -0.23
CA VAL A 37 -11.42 3.36 1.22
C VAL A 37 -10.28 4.24 1.77
N HIS A 38 -9.15 4.31 1.07
CA HIS A 38 -8.03 5.20 1.42
C HIS A 38 -8.46 6.66 1.50
N GLN A 39 -9.10 7.17 0.44
CA GLN A 39 -9.56 8.56 0.38
C GLN A 39 -10.59 8.89 1.47
N VAL A 40 -11.41 7.93 1.86
CA VAL A 40 -12.39 8.09 2.94
C VAL A 40 -11.67 8.25 4.28
N LEU A 41 -10.72 7.37 4.59
CA LEU A 41 -9.96 7.41 5.84
C LEU A 41 -9.07 8.67 5.91
N GLU A 42 -8.39 9.03 4.82
CA GLU A 42 -7.62 10.27 4.70
C GLU A 42 -8.48 11.49 5.06
N ARG A 43 -9.63 11.65 4.39
CA ARG A 43 -10.51 12.81 4.59
C ARG A 43 -11.15 12.84 5.97
N PHE A 44 -11.53 11.67 6.48
CA PHE A 44 -12.11 11.56 7.81
C PHE A 44 -11.16 12.08 8.87
N HIS A 45 -9.89 11.67 8.81
CA HIS A 45 -8.87 12.13 9.74
C HIS A 45 -8.46 13.58 9.53
N ALA A 46 -8.35 14.04 8.28
CA ALA A 46 -8.10 15.45 7.98
C ALA A 46 -9.23 16.37 8.50
N GLY A 47 -10.46 15.86 8.62
CA GLY A 47 -11.62 16.55 9.19
C GLY A 47 -11.71 16.51 10.72
N GLY A 48 -10.76 15.87 11.42
CA GLY A 48 -10.76 15.71 12.88
C GLY A 48 -11.26 14.35 13.37
N GLY A 49 -11.86 13.53 12.50
CA GLY A 49 -12.10 12.12 12.77
C GLY A 49 -13.15 11.83 13.85
N HIS A 50 -14.22 12.62 13.92
CA HIS A 50 -15.14 12.57 15.06
C HIS A 50 -16.40 11.73 14.81
N ALA A 51 -17.17 11.99 13.75
CA ALA A 51 -18.52 11.43 13.62
C ALA A 51 -18.61 10.24 12.64
N LEU A 52 -19.29 9.17 13.04
CA LEU A 52 -19.56 8.03 12.17
C LEU A 52 -20.34 8.42 10.90
N ASP A 53 -21.32 9.33 11.03
CA ASP A 53 -22.12 9.80 9.89
C ASP A 53 -21.27 10.55 8.85
N GLU A 54 -20.23 11.26 9.29
CA GLU A 54 -19.26 11.89 8.39
C GLU A 54 -18.48 10.82 7.61
N LEU A 55 -17.97 9.80 8.31
CA LEU A 55 -17.21 8.71 7.69
C LEU A 55 -18.04 7.96 6.64
N LEU A 56 -19.30 7.66 6.95
CA LEU A 56 -20.23 7.00 6.01
C LEU A 56 -20.65 7.94 4.87
N GLY A 57 -20.80 9.24 5.14
CA GLY A 57 -21.05 10.26 4.12
C GLY A 57 -19.89 10.39 3.14
N LEU A 58 -18.64 10.34 3.63
CA LEU A 58 -17.43 10.30 2.81
C LEU A 58 -17.41 9.06 1.92
N LEU A 59 -17.76 7.88 2.45
CA LEU A 59 -17.90 6.66 1.66
C LEU A 59 -18.94 6.83 0.55
N ALA A 60 -20.14 7.32 0.86
CA ALA A 60 -21.19 7.54 -0.13
C ALA A 60 -20.78 8.55 -1.23
N GLY A 61 -20.00 9.57 -0.87
CA GLY A 61 -19.41 10.51 -1.82
C GLY A 61 -18.30 9.89 -2.68
N GLY A 62 -17.40 9.12 -2.06
CA GLY A 62 -16.31 8.41 -2.72
C GLY A 62 -16.81 7.34 -3.69
N TRP A 63 -17.85 6.61 -3.29
CA TRP A 63 -18.51 5.59 -4.12
C TRP A 63 -19.06 6.16 -5.42
N ARG A 64 -19.77 7.31 -5.34
CA ARG A 64 -20.29 8.00 -6.51
C ARG A 64 -19.18 8.52 -7.43
N ARG A 65 -18.17 9.21 -6.86
CA ARG A 65 -17.03 9.74 -7.65
C ARG A 65 -16.19 8.64 -8.27
N GLY A 66 -16.07 7.51 -7.58
CA GLY A 66 -15.36 6.34 -8.06
C GLY A 66 -16.05 5.68 -9.25
N GLY A 67 -17.30 6.06 -9.59
CA GLY A 67 -18.07 5.51 -10.71
C GLY A 67 -18.60 4.11 -10.45
N PHE A 68 -18.83 3.74 -9.18
CA PHE A 68 -19.38 2.44 -8.84
C PHE A 68 -20.87 2.40 -9.18
N GLY A 69 -21.28 1.36 -9.89
CA GLY A 69 -22.67 1.13 -10.26
C GLY A 69 -23.43 0.31 -9.23
N ASP A 70 -24.43 -0.41 -9.73
CA ASP A 70 -25.32 -1.28 -8.97
C ASP A 70 -25.18 -2.75 -9.37
N SER A 71 -23.98 -3.19 -9.77
CA SER A 71 -23.75 -4.64 -9.89
C SER A 71 -23.84 -5.30 -8.51
N GLU A 72 -24.16 -6.60 -8.47
CA GLU A 72 -24.22 -7.34 -7.21
C GLU A 72 -22.89 -7.27 -6.45
N GLN A 73 -21.79 -7.43 -7.18
CA GLN A 73 -20.44 -7.36 -6.62
C GLN A 73 -20.14 -5.99 -6.00
N GLU A 74 -20.51 -4.90 -6.66
CA GLU A 74 -20.35 -3.54 -6.12
C GLU A 74 -21.20 -3.33 -4.87
N ARG A 75 -22.45 -3.79 -4.86
CA ARG A 75 -23.30 -3.72 -3.65
C ARG A 75 -22.69 -4.49 -2.47
N GLN A 76 -22.15 -5.68 -2.72
CA GLN A 76 -21.47 -6.47 -1.70
C GLN A 76 -20.22 -5.75 -1.17
N LEU A 77 -19.40 -5.17 -2.04
CA LEU A 77 -18.22 -4.40 -1.64
C LEU A 77 -18.61 -3.17 -0.81
N ARG A 78 -19.69 -2.47 -1.18
CA ARG A 78 -20.20 -1.34 -0.41
C ARG A 78 -20.63 -1.76 1.00
N GLY A 79 -21.41 -2.84 1.13
CA GLY A 79 -21.81 -3.36 2.43
C GLY A 79 -20.63 -3.79 3.30
N LYS A 80 -19.59 -4.37 2.69
CA LYS A 80 -18.32 -4.69 3.38
C LYS A 80 -17.61 -3.42 3.87
N ALA A 81 -17.48 -2.40 3.03
CA ALA A 81 -16.88 -1.13 3.42
C ALA A 81 -17.66 -0.44 4.55
N GLU A 82 -18.98 -0.36 4.46
CA GLU A 82 -19.82 0.24 5.51
C GLU A 82 -19.64 -0.49 6.85
N SER A 83 -19.64 -1.82 6.82
CA SER A 83 -19.41 -2.63 8.03
C SER A 83 -18.01 -2.45 8.60
N ALA A 84 -17.00 -2.41 7.74
CA ALA A 84 -15.60 -2.20 8.11
C ALA A 84 -15.37 -0.82 8.72
N LEU A 85 -15.90 0.24 8.10
CA LEU A 85 -15.76 1.61 8.59
C LEU A 85 -16.48 1.83 9.93
N ARG A 86 -17.62 1.15 10.17
CA ARG A 86 -18.28 1.15 11.49
C ARG A 86 -17.39 0.53 12.57
N ARG A 87 -16.79 -0.63 12.31
CA ARG A 87 -15.84 -1.26 13.25
C ARG A 87 -14.62 -0.39 13.48
N TYR A 88 -14.07 0.15 12.40
CA TYR A 88 -12.93 1.05 12.44
C TYR A 88 -13.19 2.27 13.33
N HIS A 89 -14.36 2.93 13.17
CA HIS A 89 -14.77 4.07 14.00
C HIS A 89 -14.95 3.68 15.47
N ALA A 90 -15.65 2.57 15.75
CA ALA A 90 -15.82 2.06 17.11
C ALA A 90 -14.48 1.77 17.80
N ARG A 91 -13.49 1.23 17.07
CA ARG A 91 -12.15 1.01 17.61
C ARG A 91 -11.44 2.32 17.95
N LEU A 92 -11.55 3.35 17.12
CA LEU A 92 -10.95 4.66 17.45
C LEU A 92 -11.51 5.25 18.74
N GLU A 93 -12.78 4.98 19.06
CA GLU A 93 -13.39 5.41 20.33
C GLU A 93 -12.90 4.58 21.53
N SER A 94 -12.68 3.27 21.35
CA SER A 94 -12.26 2.38 22.44
C SER A 94 -10.74 2.33 22.68
N GLU A 95 -9.96 2.54 21.63
CA GLU A 95 -8.50 2.49 21.63
C GLU A 95 -7.96 3.85 21.17
N PRO A 96 -7.79 4.81 22.10
CA PRO A 96 -7.28 6.12 21.73
C PRO A 96 -5.87 5.98 21.16
N VAL A 97 -5.75 6.29 19.88
CA VAL A 97 -4.48 6.45 19.16
C VAL A 97 -4.13 7.94 19.09
N GLU A 98 -2.85 8.26 18.92
CA GLU A 98 -2.39 9.62 18.64
C GLU A 98 -1.85 9.71 17.21
N PRO A 99 -2.70 9.82 16.17
CA PRO A 99 -2.22 10.03 14.81
C PRO A 99 -1.51 11.38 14.72
N VAL A 100 -0.24 11.36 14.32
CA VAL A 100 0.56 12.59 14.18
C VAL A 100 0.65 13.03 12.72
N TRP A 101 0.66 12.09 11.77
CA TRP A 101 0.67 12.39 10.35
C TRP A 101 -0.27 11.52 9.54
N PHE A 102 -0.80 12.09 8.46
CA PHE A 102 -1.58 11.40 7.44
C PHE A 102 -0.97 11.68 6.07
N GLU A 103 -1.00 10.68 5.19
CA GLU A 103 -0.52 10.78 3.81
C GLU A 103 0.89 11.39 3.72
N ARG A 104 1.74 11.03 4.67
CA ARG A 104 3.07 11.64 4.85
C ARG A 104 3.99 11.13 3.75
N SER A 105 4.39 12.04 2.88
CA SER A 105 5.37 11.75 1.83
C SER A 105 6.78 11.66 2.41
N PHE A 106 7.60 10.78 1.85
CA PHE A 106 9.03 10.71 2.10
C PHE A 106 9.82 10.73 0.79
N SER A 107 11.06 11.20 0.91
CA SER A 107 12.05 11.14 -0.15
C SER A 107 13.43 11.00 0.49
N PHE A 108 14.16 9.96 0.16
CA PHE A 108 15.54 9.75 0.62
C PHE A 108 16.40 9.17 -0.49
N ARG A 109 17.72 9.23 -0.30
CA ARG A 109 18.70 8.65 -1.24
C ARG A 109 19.14 7.29 -0.76
N MET A 110 19.28 6.35 -1.69
CA MET A 110 19.90 5.04 -1.46
C MET A 110 20.86 4.81 -2.61
N GLY A 111 22.16 4.86 -2.32
CA GLY A 111 23.20 4.95 -3.34
C GLY A 111 22.97 6.12 -4.32
N PRO A 112 23.01 5.87 -5.65
CA PRO A 112 22.75 6.89 -6.66
C PRO A 112 21.26 7.15 -6.90
N HIS A 113 20.36 6.39 -6.26
CA HIS A 113 18.92 6.44 -6.52
C HIS A 113 18.17 7.27 -5.48
N THR A 114 17.06 7.87 -5.91
CA THR A 114 16.13 8.58 -5.01
C THR A 114 14.85 7.79 -4.90
N LEU A 115 14.50 7.40 -3.67
CA LEU A 115 13.33 6.62 -3.35
C LEU A 115 12.27 7.58 -2.82
N ARG A 116 11.05 7.44 -3.34
CA ARG A 116 9.89 8.24 -2.94
C ARG A 116 8.71 7.34 -2.70
N GLY A 117 7.89 7.75 -1.75
CA GLY A 117 6.65 7.09 -1.39
C GLY A 117 5.88 7.90 -0.38
N ARG A 118 4.85 7.27 0.16
CA ARG A 118 3.92 7.88 1.09
C ARG A 118 3.44 6.82 2.07
N VAL A 119 3.24 7.23 3.31
CA VAL A 119 2.66 6.40 4.38
C VAL A 119 1.27 6.97 4.69
N ASP A 120 0.26 6.11 4.73
CA ASP A 120 -1.14 6.54 4.88
C ASP A 120 -1.39 7.20 6.24
N ARG A 121 -0.85 6.61 7.31
CA ARG A 121 -0.96 7.14 8.68
C ARG A 121 0.29 6.86 9.51
N VAL A 122 0.69 7.82 10.34
CA VAL A 122 1.72 7.63 11.37
C VAL A 122 1.12 7.97 12.73
N ASP A 123 1.13 7.00 13.63
CA ASP A 123 0.65 7.14 15.00
C ASP A 123 1.84 7.28 15.95
N ARG A 124 1.74 8.15 16.96
CA ARG A 124 2.65 8.17 18.09
C ARG A 124 2.23 7.11 19.11
N LEU A 125 3.21 6.37 19.60
CA LEU A 125 3.04 5.32 20.60
C LEU A 125 3.28 5.88 22.02
N PRO A 126 2.72 5.23 23.06
CA PRO A 126 2.88 5.68 24.45
C PRO A 126 4.33 5.76 24.95
N ASP A 127 5.23 4.97 24.37
CA ASP A 127 6.67 4.97 24.67
C ASP A 127 7.46 6.06 23.92
N GLY A 128 6.78 6.87 23.10
CA GLY A 128 7.38 7.90 22.27
C GLY A 128 7.84 7.41 20.89
N GLY A 129 7.72 6.10 20.61
CA GLY A 129 7.93 5.54 19.28
C GLY A 129 6.82 5.92 18.29
N HIS A 130 6.96 5.47 17.05
CA HIS A 130 5.99 5.73 15.98
C HIS A 130 5.56 4.43 15.29
N GLU A 131 4.28 4.32 14.95
CA GLU A 131 3.74 3.23 14.14
C GLU A 131 3.37 3.78 12.76
N LEU A 132 4.06 3.31 11.71
CA LEU A 132 3.81 3.67 10.32
C LEU A 132 2.83 2.65 9.73
N ILE A 133 1.66 3.12 9.32
CA ILE A 133 0.52 2.29 8.94
C ILE A 133 0.16 2.55 7.49
N ASP A 134 -0.03 1.47 6.74
CA ASP A 134 -0.65 1.48 5.42
C ASP A 134 -1.92 0.62 5.44
N TYR A 135 -2.99 1.18 4.87
CA TYR A 135 -4.29 0.53 4.86
C TYR A 135 -4.34 -0.48 3.72
N LYS A 136 -4.76 -1.71 4.02
CA LYS A 136 -4.99 -2.75 3.00
C LYS A 136 -6.46 -3.13 2.95
N THR A 137 -6.98 -3.31 1.74
CA THR A 137 -8.34 -3.81 1.49
C THR A 137 -8.35 -5.23 0.91
N GLY A 138 -7.17 -5.83 0.76
CA GLY A 138 -7.00 -7.23 0.37
C GLY A 138 -7.06 -8.17 1.57
N ARG A 139 -6.73 -9.45 1.34
CA ARG A 139 -6.66 -10.45 2.41
C ARG A 139 -5.46 -10.20 3.33
N PRO A 140 -5.60 -10.45 4.65
CA PRO A 140 -4.49 -10.42 5.60
C PRO A 140 -3.35 -11.33 5.19
N ARG A 141 -2.10 -10.84 5.33
CA ARG A 141 -0.88 -11.64 5.24
C ARG A 141 -0.35 -11.84 6.65
N SER A 142 0.27 -13.00 6.92
CA SER A 142 0.93 -13.24 8.19
C SER A 142 2.16 -12.33 8.33
N ALA A 143 2.58 -12.04 9.58
CA ALA A 143 3.81 -11.30 9.84
C ALA A 143 5.04 -11.93 9.16
N ALA A 144 5.15 -13.27 9.20
CA ALA A 144 6.21 -14.01 8.51
C ALA A 144 6.22 -13.76 6.99
N ALA A 145 5.05 -13.61 6.36
CA ALA A 145 4.97 -13.29 4.95
C ALA A 145 5.32 -11.82 4.64
N LEU A 146 5.37 -10.95 5.65
CA LEU A 146 5.68 -9.53 5.51
C LEU A 146 7.14 -9.18 5.87
N HIS A 147 7.92 -10.13 6.35
CA HIS A 147 9.33 -9.94 6.68
C HIS A 147 10.13 -9.36 5.50
N ASP A 148 9.93 -9.90 4.30
CA ASP A 148 10.59 -9.47 3.06
C ASP A 148 9.69 -8.56 2.20
N ASP A 149 8.85 -7.74 2.83
CA ASP A 149 7.93 -6.83 2.14
C ASP A 149 8.63 -5.50 1.81
N VAL A 150 8.83 -5.24 0.51
CA VAL A 150 9.57 -4.06 0.01
C VAL A 150 8.99 -2.76 0.56
N GLN A 151 7.67 -2.64 0.61
CA GLN A 151 7.02 -1.41 1.04
C GLN A 151 7.28 -1.14 2.52
N LEU A 152 7.10 -2.14 3.39
CA LEU A 152 7.39 -1.98 4.83
C LEU A 152 8.88 -1.74 5.08
N SER A 153 9.79 -2.44 4.39
CA SER A 153 11.23 -2.20 4.53
C SER A 153 11.63 -0.78 4.12
N LEU A 154 11.05 -0.24 3.05
CA LEU A 154 11.29 1.15 2.64
C LEU A 154 10.71 2.16 3.63
N TYR A 155 9.61 1.83 4.32
CA TYR A 155 9.08 2.69 5.38
C TYR A 155 10.01 2.76 6.59
N ALA A 156 10.61 1.63 7.00
CA ALA A 156 11.61 1.63 8.06
C ALA A 156 12.82 2.51 7.72
N VAL A 157 13.35 2.38 6.49
CA VAL A 157 14.44 3.24 6.03
C VAL A 157 13.99 4.70 5.94
N ALA A 158 12.79 4.97 5.41
CA ALA A 158 12.25 6.33 5.31
C ALA A 158 12.07 7.00 6.68
N ALA A 159 11.62 6.26 7.69
CA ALA A 159 11.43 6.76 9.05
C ALA A 159 12.73 7.37 9.57
N ARG A 160 13.85 6.65 9.43
CA ARG A 160 15.18 7.11 9.84
C ARG A 160 15.72 8.21 8.91
N GLU A 161 15.83 7.93 7.61
CA GLU A 161 16.56 8.79 6.66
C GLU A 161 15.81 10.08 6.32
N ALA A 162 14.47 10.04 6.24
CA ALA A 162 13.67 11.19 5.83
C ALA A 162 13.07 11.97 7.00
N TRP A 163 12.78 11.30 8.12
CA TRP A 163 12.06 11.91 9.25
C TRP A 163 12.82 11.89 10.57
N GLY A 164 13.98 11.23 10.66
CA GLY A 164 14.78 11.14 11.89
C GLY A 164 14.07 10.37 13.02
N LEU A 165 13.18 9.44 12.66
CA LEU A 165 12.46 8.58 13.60
C LEU A 165 13.24 7.27 13.80
N GLU A 166 13.95 7.16 14.91
CA GLU A 166 14.76 5.99 15.26
C GLU A 166 13.92 4.82 15.80
N ALA A 167 12.86 5.12 16.56
CA ALA A 167 11.94 4.12 17.10
C ALA A 167 10.66 4.10 16.25
N ALA A 168 10.64 3.23 15.26
CA ALA A 168 9.50 3.01 14.38
C ALA A 168 9.11 1.53 14.36
N GLN A 169 7.84 1.26 14.11
CA GLN A 169 7.35 -0.05 13.68
C GLN A 169 6.43 0.14 12.47
N GLN A 170 6.33 -0.88 11.62
CA GLN A 170 5.57 -0.78 10.39
C GLN A 170 4.40 -1.74 10.45
N ALA A 171 3.25 -1.33 9.93
CA ALA A 171 2.05 -2.14 10.01
C ALA A 171 1.20 -2.05 8.75
N TYR A 172 0.58 -3.17 8.40
CA TYR A 172 -0.58 -3.20 7.54
C TYR A 172 -1.84 -3.31 8.37
N LEU A 173 -2.77 -2.39 8.14
CA LEU A 173 -4.11 -2.45 8.69
C LEU A 173 -5.08 -2.92 7.61
N TYR A 174 -5.51 -4.18 7.71
CA TYR A 174 -6.49 -4.80 6.85
C TYR A 174 -7.90 -4.32 7.25
N VAL A 175 -8.32 -3.22 6.64
CA VAL A 175 -9.53 -2.46 7.04
C VAL A 175 -10.78 -3.34 7.02
N LEU A 176 -10.90 -4.25 6.04
CA LEU A 176 -12.08 -5.10 5.91
C LEU A 176 -12.17 -6.16 7.02
N ASP A 177 -11.04 -6.68 7.46
CA ASP A 177 -10.95 -7.73 8.48
C ASP A 177 -10.77 -7.16 9.88
N ASP A 178 -10.54 -5.84 9.97
CA ASP A 178 -10.21 -5.11 11.18
C ASP A 178 -8.93 -5.63 11.88
N GLU A 179 -8.02 -6.18 11.08
CA GLU A 179 -6.79 -6.84 11.53
C GLU A 179 -5.57 -5.96 11.27
N LYS A 180 -4.74 -5.74 12.30
CA LYS A 180 -3.48 -5.01 12.17
C LYS A 180 -2.30 -5.98 12.32
N VAL A 181 -1.53 -6.13 11.26
CA VAL A 181 -0.33 -6.96 11.24
C VAL A 181 0.89 -6.04 11.33
N ARG A 182 1.67 -6.22 12.39
CA ARG A 182 2.85 -5.41 12.69
C ARG A 182 4.12 -6.16 12.32
N VAL A 183 5.10 -5.42 11.84
CA VAL A 183 6.47 -5.86 11.59
C VAL A 183 7.38 -4.89 12.34
N PRO A 184 8.02 -5.34 13.43
CA PRO A 184 9.00 -4.53 14.15
C PRO A 184 10.16 -4.12 13.23
N THR A 185 10.71 -2.91 13.41
CA THR A 185 11.84 -2.45 12.58
C THR A 185 13.09 -3.31 12.78
N GLU A 186 13.26 -3.96 13.92
CA GLU A 186 14.40 -4.87 14.16
C GLU A 186 14.31 -6.17 13.34
N GLU A 187 13.11 -6.54 12.89
CA GLU A 187 12.90 -7.68 12.00
C GLU A 187 13.12 -7.32 10.52
N ILE A 188 13.28 -6.04 10.19
CA ILE A 188 13.54 -5.60 8.82
C ILE A 188 15.05 -5.62 8.58
N ASP A 189 15.48 -6.37 7.56
CA ASP A 189 16.87 -6.37 7.12
C ASP A 189 17.15 -5.15 6.21
N PRO A 190 17.92 -4.14 6.69
CA PRO A 190 18.26 -2.96 5.90
C PRO A 190 19.20 -3.30 4.73
N ALA A 191 20.06 -4.32 4.86
CA ALA A 191 20.97 -4.73 3.81
C ALA A 191 20.20 -5.41 2.66
N TRP A 192 19.23 -6.25 2.99
CA TRP A 192 18.36 -6.88 2.00
C TRP A 192 17.61 -5.85 1.14
N ILE A 193 17.02 -4.82 1.76
CA ILE A 193 16.28 -3.81 1.00
C ILE A 193 17.21 -2.95 0.15
N GLU A 194 18.41 -2.63 0.64
CA GLU A 194 19.43 -1.92 -0.15
C GLU A 194 19.87 -2.75 -1.36
N GLU A 195 20.23 -4.01 -1.17
CA GLU A 195 20.60 -4.94 -2.25
C GLU A 195 19.47 -5.10 -3.27
N THR A 196 18.24 -5.26 -2.79
CA THR A 196 17.04 -5.38 -3.63
C THR A 196 16.87 -4.13 -4.50
N VAL A 197 17.01 -2.93 -3.93
CA VAL A 197 16.89 -1.68 -4.67
C VAL A 197 18.01 -1.53 -5.69
N MET A 198 19.27 -1.84 -5.33
CA MET A 198 20.40 -1.76 -6.26
C MET A 198 20.22 -2.72 -7.43
N THR A 199 19.89 -3.99 -7.16
CA THR A 199 19.69 -5.03 -8.19
C THR A 199 18.59 -4.65 -9.18
N VAL A 200 17.46 -4.16 -8.67
CA VAL A 200 16.36 -3.70 -9.52
C VAL A 200 16.77 -2.50 -10.35
N ALA A 201 17.46 -1.52 -9.75
CA ALA A 201 17.86 -0.32 -10.45
C ALA A 201 18.90 -0.57 -11.53
N GLU A 202 19.90 -1.42 -11.25
CA GLU A 202 20.89 -1.89 -12.22
C GLU A 202 20.22 -2.63 -13.39
N GLY A 203 19.28 -3.53 -13.10
CA GLY A 203 18.52 -4.23 -14.13
C GLY A 203 17.73 -3.28 -15.03
N ILE A 204 17.07 -2.27 -14.46
CA ILE A 204 16.37 -1.23 -15.23
C ILE A 204 17.35 -0.42 -16.09
N GLN A 205 18.49 -0.01 -15.55
CA GLN A 205 19.50 0.78 -16.27
C GLN A 205 20.15 0.00 -17.42
N ALA A 206 20.37 -1.30 -17.24
CA ALA A 206 20.87 -2.21 -18.26
C ALA A 206 19.82 -2.55 -19.34
N GLN A 207 18.60 -2.02 -19.24
CA GLN A 207 17.45 -2.39 -20.07
C GLN A 207 17.09 -3.89 -19.99
N GLY A 208 17.42 -4.54 -18.87
CA GLY A 208 17.03 -5.91 -18.57
C GLY A 208 15.52 -5.98 -18.36
N PHE A 209 14.80 -6.44 -19.38
CA PHE A 209 13.34 -6.53 -19.36
C PHE A 209 12.86 -7.90 -19.84
N GLU A 210 13.71 -8.91 -19.67
CA GLU A 210 13.39 -10.30 -19.93
C GLU A 210 12.18 -10.71 -19.07
N PRO A 211 11.16 -11.35 -19.66
CA PRO A 211 10.00 -11.79 -18.92
C PRO A 211 10.37 -12.93 -17.97
N THR A 212 9.81 -12.90 -16.76
CA THR A 212 9.88 -13.99 -15.78
C THR A 212 8.48 -14.55 -15.54
N PRO A 213 7.90 -15.26 -16.53
CA PRO A 213 6.53 -15.71 -16.43
C PRO A 213 6.38 -16.75 -15.32
N SER A 214 5.22 -16.69 -14.67
CA SER A 214 4.76 -17.71 -13.73
C SER A 214 3.24 -17.63 -13.68
N HIS A 215 2.56 -18.71 -13.31
CA HIS A 215 1.11 -18.69 -13.14
C HIS A 215 0.66 -17.58 -12.17
N ALA A 216 1.40 -17.35 -11.08
CA ALA A 216 1.11 -16.29 -10.11
C ALA A 216 1.24 -14.87 -10.71
N ALA A 217 2.29 -14.62 -11.50
CA ALA A 217 2.50 -13.31 -12.12
C ALA A 217 1.56 -13.08 -13.32
N CYS A 218 1.34 -14.10 -14.16
CA CYS A 218 0.64 -14.01 -15.44
C CYS A 218 -0.89 -14.03 -15.29
N SER A 219 -1.44 -14.79 -14.33
CA SER A 219 -2.90 -14.94 -14.15
C SER A 219 -3.61 -13.60 -13.88
N MET A 220 -2.92 -12.68 -13.19
CA MET A 220 -3.42 -11.36 -12.79
C MET A 220 -2.68 -10.21 -13.50
N CYS A 221 -1.97 -10.47 -14.60
CA CYS A 221 -1.24 -9.43 -15.31
C CYS A 221 -2.12 -8.67 -16.30
N ASP A 222 -2.20 -7.34 -16.15
CA ASP A 222 -2.98 -6.46 -17.05
C ASP A 222 -2.49 -6.49 -18.50
N PHE A 223 -1.23 -6.88 -18.73
CA PHE A 223 -0.64 -6.94 -20.07
C PHE A 223 -0.69 -8.34 -20.70
N ARG A 224 -1.42 -9.29 -20.11
CA ARG A 224 -1.44 -10.69 -20.56
C ARG A 224 -1.78 -10.83 -22.06
N ILE A 225 -2.71 -10.01 -22.56
CA ILE A 225 -3.14 -10.03 -23.97
C ILE A 225 -2.01 -9.62 -24.94
N ALA A 226 -1.14 -8.70 -24.52
CA ALA A 226 -0.05 -8.17 -25.35
C ALA A 226 1.31 -8.85 -25.07
N CYS A 227 1.40 -9.67 -24.02
CA CYS A 227 2.65 -10.27 -23.57
C CYS A 227 3.00 -11.52 -24.40
N PRO A 228 4.17 -11.55 -25.07
CA PRO A 228 4.59 -12.71 -25.86
C PRO A 228 4.99 -13.93 -25.01
N ALA A 229 5.16 -13.76 -23.70
CA ALA A 229 5.59 -14.79 -22.76
C ALA A 229 4.51 -15.12 -21.71
N ALA A 230 3.25 -14.78 -21.96
CA ALA A 230 2.18 -15.09 -21.03
C ALA A 230 2.00 -16.61 -20.85
N GLU A 231 1.91 -17.04 -19.60
CA GLU A 231 1.62 -18.44 -19.22
C GLU A 231 0.18 -18.59 -18.73
N TRP A 232 -0.37 -19.79 -18.95
CA TRP A 232 -1.74 -20.19 -18.62
C TRP A 232 -1.78 -20.94 -17.28
#